data_AF-A0AAV4S495-F1
#
_entry.id   AF-A0AAV4S495-F1
#
_cell.length_a   1.000
_cell.length_b   1.000
_cell.length_c   1.000
_cell.angle_alpha   90.00
_cell.angle_beta   90.00
_cell.angle_gamma   90.00
#
_symmetry.space_group_name_H-M   'P 1'
#
loop_
_entity.id
_entity.type
_entity.pdbx_description
1 polymer ?
#
loop_
_entity_poly.entity_id
_entity_poly.type
_entity_poly.pdbx_seq_one_letter_code
_entity_poly.pdbx_strand_id
1 'polypeptide(L)' 'MTENTKELRDSCGVFGIVAAGEWPTKLEVTELIYLGLIAIQHRGQESSGMVTSYGEKDNMKIHRRPGLASKLTQTQT' A
#
# COMPACT_ATOMS: atom_id res chain seq x y z
N MET A 1 -12.58 -30.89 15.63
CA MET A 1 -12.05 -30.41 14.34
C MET A 1 -11.92 -28.90 14.48
N THR A 2 -10.69 -28.42 14.65
CA THR A 2 -10.37 -27.02 14.95
C THR A 2 -10.37 -26.20 13.67
N GLU A 3 -11.48 -25.55 13.34
CA GLU A 3 -11.50 -24.49 12.34
C GLU A 3 -11.06 -23.18 13.00
N ASN A 4 -9.76 -22.92 12.93
CA ASN A 4 -9.19 -21.62 13.24
C ASN A 4 -9.36 -20.69 12.04
N THR A 5 -10.59 -20.47 11.60
CA THR A 5 -10.93 -19.40 10.66
C THR A 5 -10.89 -18.10 11.45
N LYS A 6 -9.69 -17.53 11.54
CA LYS A 6 -9.46 -16.18 12.04
C LYS A 6 -10.31 -15.25 11.18
N GLU A 7 -11.52 -14.94 11.62
CA GLU A 7 -12.34 -13.91 11.01
C GLU A 7 -11.47 -12.67 10.84
N LEU A 8 -11.56 -12.01 9.67
CA LEU A 8 -10.92 -10.74 9.41
C LEU A 8 -11.52 -9.70 10.37
N ARG A 9 -11.03 -9.73 11.61
CA ARG A 9 -11.39 -8.80 12.67
C ARG A 9 -10.78 -7.46 12.29
N ASP A 10 -11.67 -6.50 12.06
CA ASP A 10 -11.42 -5.12 11.62
C ASP A 10 -10.93 -4.97 10.16
N SER A 11 -11.67 -4.14 9.43
CA SER A 11 -11.88 -4.23 7.98
C SER A 11 -10.72 -3.67 7.14
N CYS A 12 -9.45 -3.99 7.40
CA CYS A 12 -8.32 -3.43 6.63
C CYS A 12 -8.45 -3.61 5.10
N GLY A 13 -8.10 -2.58 4.34
CA GLY A 13 -8.11 -2.58 2.87
C GLY A 13 -6.71 -2.75 2.27
N VAL A 14 -6.60 -3.47 1.15
CA VAL A 14 -5.35 -3.66 0.40
C VAL A 14 -5.55 -3.22 -1.04
N PHE A 15 -4.57 -2.50 -1.60
CA PHE A 15 -4.54 -2.06 -2.99
C PHE A 15 -3.13 -2.27 -3.55
N GLY A 16 -3.01 -2.72 -4.80
CA GLY A 16 -1.72 -3.04 -5.42
C GLY A 16 -1.74 -2.83 -6.93
N ILE A 17 -0.61 -2.38 -7.47
CA ILE A 17 -0.39 -2.14 -8.90
C ILE A 17 0.93 -2.79 -9.30
N VAL A 18 0.91 -3.46 -10.46
CA VAL A 18 2.11 -3.92 -11.14
C VAL A 18 2.11 -3.28 -12.52
N ALA A 19 3.13 -2.49 -12.83
CA ALA A 19 3.28 -1.92 -14.17
C ALA A 19 3.62 -3.05 -15.16
N ALA A 20 2.97 -3.03 -16.32
CA ALA A 20 3.26 -3.93 -17.43
C ALA A 20 3.97 -3.16 -18.55
N GLY A 21 4.77 -3.88 -19.35
CA GLY A 21 5.51 -3.33 -20.49
C GLY A 21 6.98 -3.04 -20.19
N GLU A 22 7.62 -2.33 -21.12
CA GLU A 22 9.03 -1.95 -21.00
C GLU A 22 9.23 -0.89 -19.91
N TRP A 23 10.33 -1.01 -19.17
CA TRP A 23 10.73 -0.05 -18.14
C TRP A 23 11.74 0.95 -18.72
N PRO A 24 11.64 2.27 -18.42
CA PRO A 24 10.72 2.92 -17.49
C PRO A 24 9.32 3.18 -18.08
N THR A 25 8.28 2.92 -17.28
CA THR A 25 6.92 3.32 -17.63
C THR A 25 6.72 4.83 -17.45
N LYS A 26 5.78 5.42 -18.20
CA LYS A 26 5.32 6.81 -17.99
C LYS A 26 4.39 6.96 -16.77
N LEU A 27 3.94 5.84 -16.19
CA LEU A 27 3.05 5.84 -15.04
C LEU A 27 3.86 5.92 -13.75
N GLU A 28 3.55 6.88 -12.89
CA GLU A 28 4.11 6.88 -11.55
C GLU A 28 3.32 5.93 -10.64
N VAL A 29 3.79 4.68 -10.57
CA VAL A 29 3.12 3.58 -9.87
C VAL A 29 2.90 3.91 -8.39
N THR A 30 3.86 4.62 -7.77
CA THR A 30 3.76 5.05 -6.36
C THR A 30 2.56 5.96 -6.13
N GLU A 31 2.32 6.92 -7.03
CA GLU A 31 1.20 7.85 -6.93
C GLU A 31 -0.14 7.14 -7.12
N LEU A 32 -0.21 6.22 -8.07
CA LEU A 32 -1.43 5.43 -8.31
C LEU A 32 -1.77 4.53 -7.11
N ILE A 33 -0.77 3.92 -6.47
CA ILE A 33 -0.97 3.14 -5.24
C ILE A 33 -1.49 4.05 -4.12
N TYR A 34 -0.89 5.24 -3.94
CA TYR A 34 -1.34 6.23 -2.97
C TYR A 34 -2.81 6.63 -3.19
N LEU A 35 -3.21 6.96 -4.42
CA LEU A 35 -4.59 7.30 -4.75
C LEU A 35 -5.56 6.15 -4.47
N GLY A 36 -5.17 4.91 -4.79
CA GLY A 36 -5.98 3.72 -4.47
C GLY A 36 -6.16 3.52 -2.96
N LEU A 37 -5.12 3.74 -2.16
CA LEU A 37 -5.20 3.68 -0.69
C LEU A 37 -6.14 4.77 -0.13
N ILE A 38 -6.11 5.99 -0.69
CA ILE A 38 -7.05 7.06 -0.33
C ILE A 38 -8.49 6.65 -0.65
N ALA A 39 -8.73 6.06 -1.82
CA ALA A 39 -10.07 5.63 -2.24
C ALA A 39 -10.68 4.58 -1.28
N ILE A 40 -9.85 3.73 -0.68
CA ILE A 40 -10.28 2.69 0.27
C ILE A 40 -10.09 3.06 1.75
N GLN A 41 -9.74 4.32 2.07
CA GLN A 41 -9.46 4.75 3.45
C GLN A 41 -10.59 4.45 4.44
N HIS A 42 -11.84 4.43 3.97
CA HIS A 42 -13.02 4.09 4.79
C HIS A 42 -12.97 2.67 5.37
N ARG A 43 -12.07 1.81 4.89
CA ARG A 43 -11.84 0.44 5.38
C ARG A 43 -10.89 0.39 6.59
N GLY A 44 -10.04 1.39 6.80
CA GLY A 44 -9.18 1.43 7.97
C GLY A 44 -8.50 2.79 8.11
N GLN A 45 -8.53 3.37 9.32
CA GLN A 45 -8.03 4.73 9.58
C GLN A 45 -6.90 4.76 10.63
N GLU A 46 -6.65 3.63 11.29
CA GLU A 46 -5.69 3.51 12.40
C GLU A 46 -4.23 3.54 11.93
N SER A 47 -3.97 2.97 10.75
CA SER A 47 -2.64 2.93 10.15
C SER A 47 -2.72 2.74 8.64
N SER A 48 -1.67 3.14 7.94
CA SER A 48 -1.54 3.00 6.49
C SER A 48 -0.10 2.66 6.12
N GLY A 49 0.08 1.94 5.01
CA GLY A 49 1.39 1.58 4.50
C GLY A 49 1.40 1.32 3.00
N MET A 50 2.57 1.49 2.39
CA MET A 50 2.85 1.27 0.99
C MET A 50 4.28 0.75 0.83
N VAL A 51 4.44 -0.22 -0.08
CA VAL A 51 5.74 -0.76 -0.47
C VAL A 51 5.86 -0.66 -1.98
N THR A 52 6.99 -0.18 -2.48
CA THR A 52 7.30 -0.14 -3.92
C THR A 52 8.64 -0.80 -4.20
N SER A 53 8.78 -1.38 -5.40
CA SER A 53 10.02 -2.02 -5.87
C SER A 53 10.08 -1.94 -7.39
N TYR A 54 11.29 -1.88 -7.94
CA TYR A 54 11.55 -1.99 -9.38
C TYR A 54 11.70 -3.45 -9.84
N GLY A 55 11.37 -4.43 -9.00
CA GLY A 55 11.46 -5.87 -9.32
C GLY A 55 12.78 -6.52 -8.90
N GLU A 56 13.70 -5.76 -8.34
CA GLU A 56 14.91 -6.29 -7.70
C GLU A 56 14.58 -6.79 -6.28
N LYS A 57 14.94 -8.05 -6.00
CA LYS A 57 14.60 -8.74 -4.73
C LYS A 57 14.99 -7.96 -3.47
N ASP A 58 16.08 -7.22 -3.52
CA ASP A 58 16.67 -6.55 -2.35
C ASP A 58 16.42 -5.02 -2.33
N ASN A 59 15.65 -4.49 -3.28
CA ASN A 59 15.37 -3.05 -3.41
C ASN A 59 13.86 -2.77 -3.25
N MET A 60 13.39 -2.82 -2.00
CA MET A 60 12.04 -2.41 -1.62
C MET A 60 12.07 -1.10 -0.82
N LYS A 61 11.25 -0.14 -1.22
CA LYS A 61 11.00 1.09 -0.46
C LYS A 61 9.72 0.92 0.34
N ILE A 62 9.81 1.06 1.66
CA ILE A 62 8.71 0.83 2.59
C ILE A 62 8.35 2.15 3.26
N HIS A 63 7.08 2.55 3.17
CA HIS A 63 6.52 3.68 3.88
C HIS A 63 5.33 3.20 4.70
N ARG A 64 5.38 3.30 6.02
CA ARG A 64 4.27 2.93 6.90
C ARG A 64 4.14 3.92 8.05
N ARG A 65 2.92 4.32 8.40
CA ARG A 65 2.66 5.24 9.51
C ARG A 65 1.30 4.98 10.17
N PRO A 66 1.17 5.33 11.46
CA PRO A 66 -0.14 5.47 12.09
C PRO A 66 -0.96 6.57 11.42
N GLY A 67 -2.27 6.35 11.35
CA GLY A 67 -3.25 7.26 10.77
C GLY A 67 -3.50 7.04 9.27
N LEU A 68 -4.06 8.08 8.66
CA LEU A 68 -4.57 8.08 7.28
C LEU A 68 -3.47 7.94 6.23
N ALA A 69 -3.83 7.43 5.06
CA ALA A 69 -2.98 7.27 3.89
C ALA A 69 -2.38 8.61 3.43
N SER A 70 -3.08 9.74 3.66
CA SER A 70 -2.55 11.10 3.40
C SER A 70 -1.28 11.44 4.19
N LYS A 71 -0.96 10.68 5.25
CA LYS A 71 0.31 10.81 5.97
C LYS A 71 1.47 10.07 5.31
N LEU A 72 1.25 9.26 4.27
CA LEU A 72 2.32 8.54 3.57
C LEU A 72 3.19 9.46 2.70
N THR A 73 2.64 10.58 2.22
CA THR A 73 3.36 11.56 1.38
C THR A 73 4.19 12.58 2.18
N GLN A 74 3.99 12.65 3.50
CA GLN A 74 4.78 13.53 4.36
C GLN A 74 6.13 12.86 4.64
N THR A 75 7.18 13.20 3.91
CA THR A 75 8.52 12.66 4.17
C THR A 75 8.94 12.94 5.61
N GLN A 76 9.47 11.93 6.32
CA GLN A 76 10.16 12.18 7.59
C GLN A 76 11.55 12.69 7.20
N THR A 77 11.75 14.00 7.35
CA THR A 77 13.08 14.63 7.28
C THR A 77 13.95 14.10 8.41
#